data_AF-A0A975H3E5-F1
#
_entry.id   AF-A0A975H3E5-F1
#
_cell.length_a   1.000
_cell.length_b   1.000
_cell.length_c   1.000
_cell.angle_alpha   90.00
_cell.angle_beta   90.00
_cell.angle_gamma   90.00
#
_symmetry.space_group_name_H-M   'P 1'
#
loop_
_entity.id
_entity.type
_entity.pdbx_description
1 polymer ?
#
loop_
_entity_poly.entity_id
_entity_poly.type
_entity_poly.pdbx_seq_one_letter_code
_entity_poly.pdbx_strand_id
1 'polypeptide(L)'
;MNRLLPRFAIAPSASAVRGLTAACVLAVSGGAALAQSIYTCVDAQGRRLTSDRPIMACIDREQRELNSSGTTRRVIQPTMTAAEREARDARERDAAIERQRAQNMVRRDQALATRYPDKAAHDAGRKEALAQTQSVVDAANARIAELLAERKTLDEEMEFYKKDRSKAPAKLRRGIEDNAQAVEAQQRAIAGQQDERNRINARFDEEAARLKPLWQAKAADAATAVKR
;
A
#
# COMPACT_ATOMS: atom_id res chain seq x y z
N MET A 1 10.67 -21.98 34.95
CA MET A 1 9.43 -22.71 34.62
C MET A 1 9.24 -22.69 33.11
N ASN A 2 9.73 -23.75 32.47
CA ASN A 2 9.64 -23.99 31.02
C ASN A 2 8.19 -24.29 30.62
N ARG A 3 7.69 -23.61 29.58
CA ARG A 3 6.51 -24.07 28.84
C ARG A 3 6.88 -24.20 27.36
N LEU A 4 7.15 -25.44 26.96
CA LEU A 4 7.25 -25.89 25.57
C LEU A 4 5.85 -25.87 24.95
N LEU A 5 5.72 -25.30 23.75
CA LEU A 5 4.54 -25.41 22.89
C LEU A 5 4.71 -26.59 21.91
N PRO A 6 3.64 -27.28 21.52
CA PRO A 6 3.74 -28.48 20.70
C PRO A 6 3.88 -28.15 19.21
N ARG A 7 4.76 -28.89 18.54
CA ARG A 7 4.89 -28.94 17.07
C ARG A 7 3.69 -29.70 16.48
N PHE A 8 2.92 -29.06 15.61
CA PHE A 8 1.96 -29.74 14.74
C PHE A 8 2.71 -30.46 13.61
N ALA A 9 2.53 -31.77 13.52
CA ALA A 9 3.05 -32.62 12.45
C ALA A 9 2.08 -32.62 11.26
N ILE A 10 2.60 -32.30 10.08
CA ILE A 10 1.89 -32.42 8.80
C ILE A 10 2.27 -33.78 8.20
N ALA A 11 1.28 -34.65 7.95
CA ALA A 11 1.46 -35.92 7.26
C ALA A 11 1.42 -35.71 5.73
N PRO A 12 2.27 -36.38 4.94
CA PRO A 12 2.11 -36.44 3.49
C PRO A 12 1.36 -37.72 3.08
N SER A 13 0.28 -37.56 2.32
CA SER A 13 -0.43 -38.66 1.67
C SER A 13 0.18 -38.91 0.29
N ALA A 14 0.94 -40.00 0.16
CA ALA A 14 1.38 -40.54 -1.12
C ALA A 14 0.23 -41.34 -1.75
N SER A 15 -0.07 -41.10 -3.03
CA SER A 15 -0.92 -41.99 -3.83
C SER A 15 -0.11 -42.54 -5.00
N ALA A 16 -0.06 -43.87 -5.02
CA ALA A 16 0.81 -44.69 -5.83
C ALA A 16 0.33 -44.83 -7.28
N VAL A 17 1.31 -44.83 -8.18
CA VAL A 17 1.21 -45.22 -9.59
C VAL A 17 1.27 -46.74 -9.72
N ARG A 18 0.30 -47.37 -10.39
CA ARG A 18 0.30 -48.71 -11.02
C ARG A 18 -0.92 -48.73 -11.96
N GLY A 19 -0.92 -49.27 -13.17
CA GLY A 19 0.02 -50.09 -13.91
C GLY A 19 -0.56 -50.36 -15.31
N LEU A 20 0.32 -50.85 -16.17
CA LEU A 20 0.24 -51.09 -17.61
C LEU A 20 -0.72 -52.24 -17.98
N THR A 21 -1.57 -52.08 -19.00
CA THR A 21 -2.04 -53.19 -19.86
C THR A 21 -2.17 -52.75 -21.31
N ALA A 22 -1.47 -53.46 -22.18
CA ALA A 22 -1.50 -53.35 -23.63
C ALA A 22 -2.61 -54.22 -24.21
N ALA A 23 -3.33 -53.69 -25.20
CA ALA A 23 -4.15 -54.48 -26.12
C ALA A 23 -4.02 -53.89 -27.54
N CYS A 24 -3.42 -54.69 -28.42
CA CYS A 24 -3.20 -54.42 -29.84
C CYS A 24 -4.40 -54.96 -30.63
N VAL A 25 -5.15 -54.12 -31.35
CA VAL A 25 -6.12 -54.55 -32.36
C VAL A 25 -6.16 -53.58 -33.54
N LEU A 26 -5.65 -54.09 -34.67
CA LEU A 26 -6.01 -53.88 -36.08
C LEU A 26 -6.28 -52.47 -36.60
N ALA A 27 -5.32 -52.02 -37.41
CA ALA A 27 -5.46 -50.96 -38.40
C ALA A 27 -6.58 -51.24 -39.41
N VAL A 28 -7.56 -50.35 -39.43
CA VAL A 28 -8.27 -49.98 -40.67
C VAL A 28 -7.80 -48.58 -41.00
N SER A 29 -6.91 -48.49 -41.98
CA SER A 29 -6.56 -47.27 -42.69
C SER A 29 -7.76 -46.80 -43.51
N GLY A 30 -8.78 -46.30 -42.82
CA GLY A 30 -9.72 -45.36 -43.41
C GLY A 30 -8.96 -44.07 -43.63
N GLY A 31 -8.47 -43.85 -44.85
CA GLY A 31 -8.06 -42.52 -45.27
C GLY A 31 -9.23 -41.59 -45.01
N ALA A 32 -9.18 -40.85 -43.90
CA ALA A 32 -9.95 -39.65 -43.78
C ALA A 32 -9.54 -38.83 -45.00
N ALA A 33 -10.45 -38.74 -45.98
CA ALA A 33 -10.37 -37.69 -46.96
C ALA A 33 -10.21 -36.43 -46.12
N LEU A 34 -9.00 -35.87 -46.11
CA LEU A 34 -8.75 -34.56 -45.53
C LEU A 34 -9.79 -33.69 -46.21
N ALA A 35 -10.83 -33.28 -45.49
CA ALA A 35 -11.79 -32.34 -46.02
C ALA A 35 -10.96 -31.10 -46.34
N GLN A 36 -10.62 -30.92 -47.62
CA GLN A 36 -9.76 -29.84 -48.08
C GLN A 36 -10.58 -28.57 -47.90
N SER A 37 -10.35 -27.89 -46.78
CA SER A 37 -10.91 -26.57 -46.54
C SER A 37 -9.97 -25.52 -47.13
N ILE A 38 -10.52 -24.69 -48.00
CA ILE A 38 -9.76 -23.64 -48.68
C ILE A 38 -9.98 -22.35 -47.90
N TYR A 39 -8.90 -21.70 -47.51
CA TYR A 39 -8.92 -20.42 -46.81
C TYR A 39 -8.74 -19.27 -47.79
N THR A 40 -9.56 -18.23 -47.64
CA THR A 40 -9.51 -17.04 -48.48
C THR A 40 -9.54 -15.77 -47.66
N CYS A 41 -8.73 -14.78 -48.05
CA CYS A 41 -8.72 -13.44 -47.46
C CYS A 41 -8.31 -12.39 -48.51
N VAL A 42 -8.46 -11.11 -48.17
CA VAL A 42 -8.02 -9.98 -48.99
C VAL A 42 -6.88 -9.27 -48.28
N ASP A 43 -5.69 -9.22 -48.88
CA ASP A 43 -4.51 -8.57 -48.28
C ASP A 43 -4.66 -7.04 -48.16
N ALA A 44 -3.70 -6.36 -47.53
CA ALA A 44 -3.73 -4.91 -47.36
C ALA A 44 -3.68 -4.13 -48.68
N GLN A 45 -3.26 -4.78 -49.78
CA GLN A 45 -3.18 -4.22 -51.12
C GLN A 45 -4.41 -4.54 -51.96
N GLY A 46 -5.44 -5.18 -51.38
CA GLY A 46 -6.69 -5.51 -52.06
C GLY A 46 -6.64 -6.79 -52.90
N ARG A 47 -5.56 -7.58 -52.82
CA ARG A 47 -5.42 -8.84 -53.58
C ARG A 47 -6.02 -10.00 -52.80
N ARG A 48 -6.74 -10.88 -53.51
CA ARG A 48 -7.32 -12.09 -52.93
C ARG A 48 -6.26 -13.19 -52.79
N LEU A 49 -6.00 -13.62 -51.57
CA LEU A 49 -5.14 -14.75 -51.25
C LEU A 49 -6.00 -15.99 -51.00
N THR A 50 -5.57 -17.13 -51.54
CA THR A 50 -6.23 -18.43 -51.40
C THR A 50 -5.17 -19.47 -51.02
N SER A 51 -5.46 -20.31 -50.03
CA SER A 51 -4.52 -21.31 -49.53
C SER A 51 -5.26 -22.48 -48.90
N ASP A 52 -4.71 -23.69 -49.03
CA ASP A 52 -5.21 -24.90 -48.37
C ASP A 52 -4.87 -24.95 -46.86
N ARG A 53 -4.18 -23.92 -46.36
CA ARG A 53 -3.77 -23.72 -44.95
C ARG A 53 -4.09 -22.30 -44.51
N PRO A 54 -4.26 -22.02 -43.20
CA PRO A 54 -4.49 -20.67 -42.70
C PRO A 54 -3.44 -19.66 -43.21
N ILE A 55 -3.91 -18.48 -43.65
CA ILE A 55 -3.08 -17.51 -44.34
C ILE A 55 -2.46 -16.57 -43.31
N MET A 56 -1.18 -16.80 -42.97
CA MET A 56 -0.48 -16.01 -41.95
C MET A 56 -0.39 -14.51 -42.27
N ALA A 57 -0.35 -14.15 -43.56
CA ALA A 57 -0.38 -12.74 -44.01
C ALA A 57 -1.73 -12.04 -43.75
N CYS A 58 -2.76 -12.79 -43.36
CA CYS A 58 -4.11 -12.32 -43.07
C CYS A 58 -4.53 -12.58 -41.62
N ILE A 59 -3.59 -12.80 -40.70
CA ILE A 59 -3.92 -13.06 -39.29
C ILE A 59 -4.53 -11.84 -38.58
N ASP A 60 -4.29 -10.65 -39.14
CA ASP A 60 -4.79 -9.34 -38.72
C ASP A 60 -6.14 -8.96 -39.35
N ARG A 61 -6.73 -9.84 -40.18
CA ARG A 61 -7.98 -9.57 -40.92
C ARG A 61 -8.91 -10.80 -40.93
N GLU A 62 -10.12 -10.61 -41.42
CA GLU A 62 -11.07 -11.70 -41.59
C GLU A 62 -10.60 -12.70 -42.67
N GLN A 63 -10.64 -13.98 -42.33
CA GLN A 63 -10.36 -15.09 -43.24
C GLN A 63 -11.58 -16.00 -43.34
N ARG A 64 -12.00 -16.36 -44.55
CA ARG A 64 -13.11 -17.29 -44.78
C ARG A 64 -12.58 -18.68 -45.06
N GLU A 65 -12.97 -19.64 -44.23
CA GLU A 65 -12.81 -21.06 -44.46
C GLU A 65 -13.96 -21.54 -45.34
N LEU A 66 -13.66 -22.05 -46.53
CA LEU A 66 -14.62 -22.57 -47.50
C LEU A 66 -14.64 -24.10 -47.45
N ASN A 67 -15.82 -24.70 -47.63
CA ASN A 67 -15.98 -26.14 -47.84
C ASN A 67 -15.52 -26.54 -49.24
N SER A 68 -15.41 -27.85 -49.49
CA SER A 68 -15.13 -28.40 -50.82
C SER A 68 -16.15 -27.97 -51.91
N SER A 69 -17.37 -27.59 -51.50
CA SER A 69 -18.42 -27.06 -52.38
C SER A 69 -18.33 -25.53 -52.61
N GLY A 70 -17.30 -24.86 -52.09
CA GLY A 70 -17.08 -23.41 -52.23
C GLY A 70 -17.95 -22.54 -51.31
N THR A 71 -18.85 -23.13 -50.53
CA THR A 71 -19.65 -22.40 -49.53
C THR A 71 -18.81 -22.04 -48.30
N THR A 72 -19.05 -20.87 -47.69
CA THR A 72 -18.35 -20.47 -46.47
C THR A 72 -18.75 -21.37 -45.31
N ARG A 73 -17.77 -22.11 -44.78
CA ARG A 73 -17.92 -22.96 -43.59
C ARG A 73 -17.85 -22.14 -42.32
N ARG A 74 -16.85 -21.26 -42.23
CA ARG A 74 -16.58 -20.44 -41.05
C ARG A 74 -15.82 -19.17 -41.42
N VAL A 75 -16.08 -18.12 -40.67
CA VAL A 75 -15.32 -16.88 -40.71
C VAL A 75 -14.36 -16.86 -39.52
N ILE A 76 -13.06 -16.83 -39.79
CA ILE A 76 -11.98 -16.69 -38.82
C ILE A 76 -11.74 -15.20 -38.62
N GLN A 77 -12.00 -14.74 -37.40
CA GLN A 77 -11.78 -13.34 -37.04
C GLN A 77 -10.29 -13.06 -36.83
N PRO A 78 -9.87 -11.80 -37.04
CA PRO A 78 -8.53 -11.35 -36.70
C PRO A 78 -8.18 -11.73 -35.26
N THR A 79 -6.99 -12.27 -35.04
CA THR A 79 -6.48 -12.41 -33.68
C THR A 79 -5.80 -11.11 -33.27
N MET A 80 -6.02 -10.65 -32.04
CA MET A 80 -5.35 -9.46 -31.53
C MET A 80 -3.84 -9.55 -31.76
N THR A 81 -3.27 -8.50 -32.35
CA THR A 81 -1.83 -8.41 -32.57
C THR A 81 -1.07 -8.48 -31.24
N ALA A 82 0.23 -8.80 -31.27
CA ALA A 82 1.03 -8.82 -30.03
C ALA A 82 0.96 -7.48 -29.28
N ALA A 83 1.03 -6.36 -30.01
CA ALA A 83 0.92 -5.01 -29.45
C ALA A 83 -0.47 -4.71 -28.87
N GLU A 84 -1.56 -5.13 -29.53
CA GLU A 84 -2.92 -4.94 -29.00
C GLU A 84 -3.18 -5.79 -27.75
N ARG A 85 -2.65 -7.03 -27.71
CA ARG A 85 -2.72 -7.86 -26.50
C ARG A 85 -1.97 -7.22 -25.36
N GLU A 86 -0.74 -6.77 -25.59
CA GLU A 86 0.05 -6.08 -24.56
C GLU A 86 -0.62 -4.81 -24.05
N ALA A 87 -1.20 -4.00 -24.95
CA ALA A 87 -1.95 -2.80 -24.57
C ALA A 87 -3.21 -3.14 -23.75
N ARG A 88 -3.92 -4.23 -24.07
CA ARG A 88 -5.05 -4.71 -23.30
C ARG A 88 -4.62 -5.21 -21.91
N ASP A 89 -3.57 -6.03 -21.85
CA ASP A 89 -3.02 -6.55 -20.60
C ASP A 89 -2.49 -5.42 -19.70
N ALA A 90 -1.91 -4.37 -20.29
CA ALA A 90 -1.53 -3.15 -19.55
C ALA A 90 -2.75 -2.46 -18.93
N ARG A 91 -3.82 -2.22 -19.72
CA ARG A 91 -5.07 -1.63 -19.21
C ARG A 91 -5.73 -2.48 -18.12
N GLU A 92 -5.74 -3.80 -18.29
CA GLU A 92 -6.31 -4.72 -17.30
C GLU A 92 -5.49 -4.73 -16.01
N ARG A 93 -4.14 -4.65 -16.09
CA ARG A 93 -3.25 -4.47 -14.94
C ARG A 93 -3.51 -3.16 -14.21
N ASP A 94 -3.60 -2.05 -14.93
CA ASP A 94 -3.88 -0.73 -14.34
C ASP A 94 -5.26 -0.72 -13.66
N ALA A 95 -6.28 -1.26 -14.31
CA ALA A 95 -7.62 -1.39 -13.73
C ALA A 95 -7.66 -2.34 -12.51
N ALA A 96 -6.81 -3.38 -12.47
CA ALA A 96 -6.67 -4.24 -11.30
C ALA A 96 -5.99 -3.51 -10.13
N ILE A 97 -4.95 -2.73 -10.41
CA ILE A 97 -4.25 -1.89 -9.40
C ILE A 97 -5.23 -0.87 -8.81
N GLU A 98 -6.02 -0.19 -9.62
CA GLU A 98 -7.01 0.79 -9.13
C GLU A 98 -8.11 0.13 -8.28
N ARG A 99 -8.63 -1.03 -8.71
CA ARG A 99 -9.58 -1.81 -7.89
C ARG A 99 -8.97 -2.23 -6.56
N GLN A 100 -7.71 -2.65 -6.55
CA GLN A 100 -7.01 -3.02 -5.33
C GLN A 100 -6.79 -1.81 -4.40
N ARG A 101 -6.42 -0.64 -4.96
CA ARG A 101 -6.30 0.63 -4.22
C ARG A 101 -7.64 0.99 -3.56
N ALA A 102 -8.74 0.95 -4.31
CA ALA A 102 -10.07 1.25 -3.78
C ALA A 102 -10.47 0.29 -2.63
N GLN A 103 -10.27 -1.02 -2.81
CA GLN A 103 -10.56 -2.00 -1.75
C GLN A 103 -9.70 -1.78 -0.50
N ASN A 104 -8.42 -1.44 -0.67
CA ASN A 104 -7.52 -1.15 0.43
C ASN A 104 -7.96 0.09 1.22
N MET A 105 -8.47 1.12 0.54
CA MET A 105 -9.03 2.29 1.19
C MET A 105 -10.25 1.94 2.06
N VAL A 106 -11.19 1.17 1.51
CA VAL A 106 -12.37 0.70 2.27
C VAL A 106 -11.94 -0.13 3.50
N ARG A 107 -10.98 -1.05 3.33
CA ARG A 107 -10.46 -1.86 4.46
C ARG A 107 -9.81 -0.98 5.54
N ARG A 108 -9.05 0.04 5.13
CA ARG A 108 -8.42 0.98 6.08
C ARG A 108 -9.45 1.79 6.84
N ASP A 109 -10.48 2.31 6.17
CA ASP A 109 -11.53 3.10 6.81
C ASP A 109 -12.36 2.22 7.78
N GLN A 110 -12.65 0.98 7.41
CA GLN A 110 -13.29 0.01 8.31
C GLN A 110 -12.43 -0.31 9.52
N ALA A 111 -11.15 -0.59 9.34
CA ALA A 111 -10.23 -0.85 10.44
C ALA A 111 -10.12 0.35 11.39
N LEU A 112 -10.10 1.57 10.84
CA LEU A 112 -10.09 2.79 11.62
C LEU A 112 -11.39 2.95 12.43
N ALA A 113 -12.55 2.67 11.83
CA ALA A 113 -13.84 2.73 12.51
C ALA A 113 -14.01 1.64 13.59
N THR A 114 -13.37 0.48 13.43
CA THR A 114 -13.30 -0.54 14.47
C THR A 114 -12.42 -0.09 15.64
N ARG A 115 -11.26 0.51 15.37
CA ARG A 115 -10.35 1.02 16.40
C ARG A 115 -10.95 2.21 17.17
N TYR A 116 -11.65 3.08 16.46
CA TYR A 116 -12.27 4.29 16.98
C TYR A 116 -13.78 4.28 16.68
N PRO A 117 -14.58 3.59 17.50
CA PRO A 117 -16.01 3.40 17.25
C PRO A 117 -16.86 4.67 17.37
N ASP A 118 -16.32 5.72 18.02
CA ASP A 118 -16.94 7.03 18.19
C ASP A 118 -15.87 8.12 18.38
N LYS A 119 -16.34 9.38 18.47
CA LYS A 119 -15.47 10.55 18.67
C LYS A 119 -14.69 10.50 19.99
N ALA A 120 -15.28 9.98 21.06
CA ALA A 120 -14.63 9.96 22.38
C ALA A 120 -13.45 8.99 22.38
N ALA A 121 -13.60 7.81 21.78
CA ALA A 121 -12.52 6.84 21.61
C ALA A 121 -11.38 7.41 20.74
N HIS A 122 -11.72 8.14 19.69
CA HIS A 122 -10.73 8.81 18.83
C HIS A 122 -9.97 9.92 19.58
N ASP A 123 -10.67 10.77 20.33
CA ASP A 123 -10.05 11.85 21.12
C ASP A 123 -9.15 11.28 22.24
N ALA A 124 -9.56 10.17 22.86
CA ALA A 124 -8.74 9.45 23.83
C ALA A 124 -7.44 8.93 23.17
N GLY A 125 -7.55 8.34 21.97
CA GLY A 125 -6.39 7.91 21.20
C GLY A 125 -5.46 9.06 20.81
N ARG A 126 -6.01 10.24 20.50
CA ARG A 126 -5.24 11.46 20.24
C ARG A 126 -4.46 11.88 21.49
N LYS A 127 -5.12 11.91 22.65
CA LYS A 127 -4.48 12.26 23.93
C LYS A 127 -3.35 11.29 24.27
N GLU A 128 -3.57 10.00 24.09
CA GLU A 128 -2.55 8.96 24.32
C GLU A 128 -1.34 9.13 23.40
N ALA A 129 -1.56 9.35 22.10
CA ALA A 129 -0.48 9.56 21.14
C ALA A 129 0.35 10.82 21.46
N LEU A 130 -0.29 11.87 21.97
CA LEU A 130 0.39 13.11 22.38
C LEU A 130 1.11 12.98 23.73
N ALA A 131 0.75 12.01 24.57
CA ALA A 131 1.27 11.90 25.93
C ALA A 131 2.80 11.69 25.96
N GLN A 132 3.33 10.86 25.07
CA GLN A 132 4.77 10.62 25.00
C GLN A 132 5.53 11.91 24.65
N THR A 133 5.03 12.66 23.67
CA THR A 133 5.66 13.91 23.26
C THR A 133 5.58 14.97 24.36
N GLN A 134 4.43 15.04 25.04
CA GLN A 134 4.24 15.93 26.18
C GLN A 134 5.24 15.62 27.30
N SER A 135 5.46 14.35 27.64
CA SER A 135 6.42 13.96 28.67
C SER A 135 7.85 14.42 28.35
N VAL A 136 8.26 14.37 27.08
CA VAL A 136 9.59 14.86 26.65
C VAL A 136 9.67 16.38 26.78
N VAL A 137 8.62 17.11 26.41
CA VAL A 137 8.55 18.57 26.57
C VAL A 137 8.60 18.97 28.04
N ASP A 138 7.87 18.27 28.90
CA ASP A 138 7.85 18.53 30.35
C ASP A 138 9.23 18.30 30.97
N ALA A 139 9.93 17.24 30.59
CA ALA A 139 11.30 16.96 31.03
C ALA A 139 12.29 18.04 30.56
N ALA A 140 12.19 18.50 29.30
CA ALA A 140 13.02 19.57 28.77
C ALA A 140 12.76 20.91 29.50
N ASN A 141 11.50 21.23 29.80
CA ASN A 141 11.12 22.40 30.58
C ASN A 141 11.67 22.36 32.01
N ALA A 142 11.58 21.20 32.68
CA ALA A 142 12.19 21.01 33.99
C ALA A 142 13.71 21.25 33.94
N ARG A 143 14.38 20.73 32.91
CA ARG A 143 15.82 20.96 32.72
C ARG A 143 16.16 22.43 32.45
N ILE A 144 15.34 23.14 31.68
CA ILE A 144 15.51 24.59 31.48
C ILE A 144 15.37 25.33 32.81
N ALA A 145 14.40 24.97 33.66
CA ALA A 145 14.23 25.59 34.96
C ALA A 145 15.46 25.39 35.86
N GLU A 146 16.06 24.20 35.87
CA GLU A 146 17.32 23.94 36.57
C GLU A 146 18.47 24.80 36.02
N LEU A 147 18.63 24.86 34.70
CA LEU A 147 19.66 25.66 34.05
C LEU A 147 19.48 27.16 34.34
N LEU A 148 18.24 27.65 34.42
CA LEU A 148 17.98 29.05 34.78
C LEU A 148 18.32 29.34 36.25
N ALA A 149 18.14 28.38 37.15
CA ALA A 149 18.58 28.50 38.54
C ALA A 149 20.11 28.56 38.64
N GLU A 150 20.82 27.68 37.91
CA GLU A 150 22.30 27.72 37.80
C GLU A 150 22.78 29.02 37.16
N ARG A 151 22.06 29.52 36.15
CA ARG A 151 22.39 30.78 35.50
C ARG A 151 22.36 31.94 36.48
N LYS A 152 21.36 31.97 37.36
CA LYS A 152 21.24 33.00 38.40
C LYS A 152 22.46 33.00 39.32
N THR A 153 22.93 31.84 39.77
CA THR A 153 24.13 31.77 40.63
C THR A 153 25.39 32.23 39.90
N LEU A 154 25.54 31.89 38.62
CA LEU A 154 26.65 32.36 37.80
C LEU A 154 26.60 33.88 37.57
N ASP A 155 25.40 34.44 37.36
CA ASP A 155 25.22 35.89 37.19
C ASP A 155 25.51 36.65 38.50
N GLU A 156 25.16 36.08 39.66
CA GLU A 156 25.52 36.62 40.99
C GLU A 156 27.04 36.65 41.19
N GLU A 157 27.78 35.60 40.80
CA GLU A 157 29.25 35.62 40.82
C GLU A 157 29.84 36.63 39.82
N MET A 158 29.18 36.82 38.67
CA MET A 158 29.58 37.77 37.64
C MET A 158 29.38 39.23 38.08
N GLU A 159 28.51 39.48 39.07
CA GLU A 159 28.29 40.79 39.68
C GLU A 159 29.60 41.44 40.15
N PHE A 160 30.47 40.64 40.76
CA PHE A 160 31.78 41.09 41.26
C PHE A 160 32.69 41.63 40.14
N TYR A 161 32.51 41.14 38.91
CA TYR A 161 33.31 41.49 37.74
C TYR A 161 32.56 42.45 36.79
N LYS A 162 31.46 43.07 37.20
CA LYS A 162 30.64 43.93 36.33
C LYS A 162 31.41 45.06 35.64
N LYS A 163 32.37 45.68 36.33
CA LYS A 163 33.18 46.78 35.78
C LYS A 163 34.11 46.31 34.66
N ASP A 164 34.60 45.08 34.74
CA ASP A 164 35.46 44.48 33.72
C ASP A 164 35.27 42.95 33.70
N ARG A 165 34.37 42.50 32.82
CA ARG A 165 34.06 41.07 32.63
C ARG A 165 35.26 40.24 32.17
N SER A 166 36.30 40.86 31.60
CA SER A 166 37.50 40.14 31.16
C SER A 166 38.33 39.62 32.34
N LYS A 167 38.20 40.24 33.52
CA LYS A 167 38.85 39.83 34.76
C LYS A 167 38.15 38.65 35.45
N ALA A 168 36.94 38.30 35.00
CA ALA A 168 36.23 37.14 35.52
C ALA A 168 37.01 35.85 35.24
N PRO A 169 37.08 34.92 36.22
CA PRO A 169 37.72 33.62 36.04
C PRO A 169 37.24 32.91 34.78
N ALA A 170 38.14 32.26 34.05
CA ALA A 170 37.82 31.56 32.81
C ALA A 170 36.76 30.45 33.00
N LYS A 171 36.66 29.88 34.20
CA LYS A 171 35.62 28.90 34.56
C LYS A 171 34.24 29.55 34.63
N LEU A 172 34.11 30.74 35.22
CA LEU A 172 32.85 31.46 35.34
C LEU A 172 32.31 31.89 33.97
N ARG A 173 33.19 32.43 33.11
CA ARG A 173 32.82 32.80 31.73
C ARG A 173 32.35 31.58 30.93
N ARG A 174 33.10 30.48 30.98
CA ARG A 174 32.70 29.21 30.33
C ARG A 174 31.40 28.66 30.89
N GLY A 175 31.19 28.66 32.21
CA GLY A 175 29.93 28.19 32.80
C GLY A 175 28.71 28.93 32.27
N ILE A 176 28.80 30.25 32.08
CA ILE A 176 27.72 31.05 31.48
C ILE A 176 27.47 30.67 30.02
N GLU A 177 28.53 30.49 29.23
CA GLU A 177 28.45 30.07 27.83
C GLU A 177 27.87 28.66 27.70
N ASP A 178 28.35 27.70 28.48
CA ASP A 178 27.90 26.31 28.50
C ASP A 178 26.43 26.22 28.93
N ASN A 179 26.02 26.98 29.95
CA ASN A 179 24.62 27.07 30.38
C ASN A 179 23.72 27.62 29.27
N ALA A 180 24.15 28.69 28.60
CA ALA A 180 23.39 29.26 27.48
C ALA A 180 23.23 28.26 26.33
N GLN A 181 24.30 27.54 25.97
CA GLN A 181 24.25 26.49 24.95
C GLN A 181 23.34 25.33 25.36
N ALA A 182 23.36 24.94 26.64
CA ALA A 182 22.49 23.89 27.17
C ALA A 182 21.01 24.30 27.12
N VAL A 183 20.67 25.54 27.49
CA VAL A 183 19.30 26.07 27.37
C VAL A 183 18.84 26.07 25.92
N GLU A 184 19.68 26.57 25.00
CA GLU A 184 19.36 26.60 23.58
C GLU A 184 19.13 25.19 23.00
N ALA A 185 19.94 24.21 23.44
CA ALA A 185 19.76 22.81 23.05
C ALA A 185 18.41 22.25 23.52
N GLN A 186 17.98 22.55 24.76
CA GLN A 186 16.65 22.15 25.24
C GLN A 186 15.52 22.84 24.46
N GLN A 187 15.66 24.13 24.14
CA GLN A 187 14.68 24.88 23.35
C GLN A 187 14.52 24.30 21.94
N ARG A 188 15.62 23.93 21.28
CA ARG A 188 15.58 23.24 19.97
C ARG A 188 14.90 21.88 20.07
N ALA A 189 15.15 21.12 21.15
CA ALA A 189 14.47 19.85 21.38
C ALA A 189 12.95 20.04 21.54
N ILE A 190 12.51 21.05 22.30
CA ILE A 190 11.10 21.40 22.46
C ILE A 190 10.47 21.78 21.12
N ALA A 191 11.14 22.58 20.30
CA ALA A 191 10.65 22.95 18.98
C ALA A 191 10.43 21.71 18.09
N GLY A 192 11.40 20.77 18.07
CA GLY A 192 11.25 19.52 17.34
C GLY A 192 10.09 18.64 17.84
N GLN A 193 9.87 18.60 19.16
CA GLN A 193 8.69 17.91 19.72
C GLN A 193 7.38 18.61 19.35
N GLN A 194 7.36 19.95 19.26
CA GLN A 194 6.17 20.68 18.85
C GLN A 194 5.78 20.39 17.40
N ASP A 195 6.76 20.26 16.50
CA ASP A 195 6.51 19.83 15.12
C ASP A 195 5.91 18.42 15.07
N GLU A 196 6.39 17.50 15.91
CA GLU A 196 5.83 16.16 15.99
C GLU A 196 4.38 16.17 16.52
N ARG A 197 4.08 16.99 17.53
CA ARG A 197 2.69 17.19 17.99
C ARG A 197 1.79 17.69 16.88
N ASN A 198 2.27 18.63 16.06
CA ASN A 198 1.53 19.15 14.92
C ASN A 198 1.25 18.05 13.89
N ARG A 199 2.23 17.18 13.59
CA ARG A 199 2.04 16.02 12.70
C ARG A 199 1.05 15.01 13.25
N ILE A 200 1.13 14.69 14.54
CA ILE A 200 0.18 13.80 15.22
C ILE A 200 -1.22 14.38 15.10
N ASN A 201 -1.42 15.66 15.45
CA ASN A 201 -2.72 16.33 15.35
C ASN A 201 -3.27 16.30 13.93
N ALA A 202 -2.46 16.66 12.93
CA ALA A 202 -2.88 16.64 11.53
C ALA A 202 -3.35 15.24 11.09
N ARG A 203 -2.61 14.17 11.45
CA ARG A 203 -3.03 12.79 11.18
C ARG A 203 -4.38 12.46 11.81
N PHE A 204 -4.56 12.82 13.09
CA PHE A 204 -5.83 12.59 13.76
C PHE A 204 -6.98 13.46 13.20
N ASP A 205 -6.70 14.63 12.65
CA ASP A 205 -7.72 15.47 12.01
C ASP A 205 -8.16 14.86 10.67
N GLU A 206 -7.23 14.31 9.89
CA GLU A 206 -7.51 13.52 8.67
C GLU A 206 -8.31 12.24 8.99
N GLU A 207 -7.94 11.52 10.04
CA GLU A 207 -8.67 10.34 10.54
C GLU A 207 -10.10 10.72 10.96
N ALA A 208 -10.27 11.81 11.71
CA ALA A 208 -11.58 12.31 12.13
C ALA A 208 -12.48 12.68 10.94
N ALA A 209 -11.91 13.28 9.88
CA ALA A 209 -12.67 13.63 8.68
C ALA A 209 -13.25 12.40 7.98
N ARG A 210 -12.52 11.29 7.94
CA ARG A 210 -12.98 10.00 7.38
C ARG A 210 -14.01 9.33 8.27
N LEU A 211 -13.83 9.40 9.59
CA LEU A 211 -14.65 8.69 10.57
C LEU A 211 -15.98 9.38 10.86
N LYS A 212 -16.03 10.72 10.81
CA LYS A 212 -17.24 11.50 11.10
C LYS A 212 -18.50 11.01 10.37
N PRO A 213 -18.51 10.81 9.05
CA PRO A 213 -19.69 10.28 8.37
C PRO A 213 -20.05 8.85 8.82
N LEU A 214 -19.07 8.01 9.11
CA LEU A 214 -19.28 6.62 9.57
C LEU A 214 -19.94 6.58 10.96
N TRP A 215 -19.50 7.45 11.87
CA TRP A 215 -20.13 7.60 13.19
C TRP A 215 -21.56 8.13 13.10
N GLN A 216 -21.82 9.09 12.21
CA GLN A 216 -23.16 9.63 11.98
C GLN A 216 -24.12 8.58 11.43
N ALA A 217 -23.68 7.80 10.44
CA ALA A 217 -24.46 6.69 9.89
C ALA A 217 -24.79 5.65 10.98
N LYS A 218 -23.77 5.22 11.74
CA LYS A 218 -23.95 4.26 12.85
C LYS A 218 -24.91 4.77 13.93
N ALA A 219 -24.83 6.07 14.26
CA ALA A 219 -25.74 6.68 15.23
C ALA A 219 -27.18 6.74 14.71
N ALA A 220 -27.38 7.04 13.42
CA ALA A 220 -28.69 7.03 12.78
C ALA A 220 -29.30 5.61 12.76
N ASP A 221 -28.51 4.60 12.39
CA ASP A 221 -28.93 3.20 12.40
C ASP A 221 -29.35 2.76 13.80
N ALA A 222 -28.55 3.07 14.83
CA ALA A 222 -28.89 2.79 16.22
C ALA A 222 -30.20 3.48 16.65
N ALA A 223 -30.41 4.74 16.27
CA ALA A 223 -31.64 5.47 16.58
C ALA A 223 -32.88 4.90 15.88
N THR A 224 -32.74 4.36 14.66
CA THR A 224 -33.84 3.67 13.98
C THR A 224 -34.16 2.31 14.59
N ALA A 225 -33.15 1.58 15.08
CA ALA A 225 -33.36 0.29 15.76
C ALA A 225 -34.11 0.45 17.08
N VAL A 226 -33.84 1.50 17.86
CA VAL A 226 -34.53 1.77 19.14
C VAL A 226 -36.01 2.16 18.96
N LYS A 227 -36.39 2.66 17.78
CA LYS A 227 -37.78 3.06 17.46
C LYS A 227 -38.63 1.92 16.91
N ARG A 228 -38.04 0.76 16.62
CA ARG A 228 -38.73 -0.45 16.17
C ARG A 228 -38.98 -1.36 17.37
#